data_AF-A0A521GWV6-F1
#
_entry.id   AF-A0A521GWV6-F1
#
_cell.length_a   1.000
_cell.length_b   1.000
_cell.length_c   1.000
_cell.angle_alpha   90.00
_cell.angle_beta   90.00
_cell.angle_gamma   90.00
#
_symmetry.space_group_name_H-M   'P 1'
#
loop_
_entity.id
_entity.type
_entity.pdbx_description
1 polymer ?
#
loop_
_entity_poly.entity_id
_entity_poly.type
_entity_poly.pdbx_seq_one_letter_code
_entity_poly.pdbx_strand_id
1 'polypeptide(L)'
;MLSGHGIGTGYAGQWLLDHATVGATIQLINVTVDITNFAAVGVSSSGINLSWSYSGATLTNFTLKRNNVTIANPAAGARNYSDSGLAAGTNYTYTITGNYQAGGTSNTPSASASTQGSSPSGSPTIIMWHHRWAGPALRDYPSDVKNNLNHYSLGMAQSSQSGTGHVSYAANNGQSNADHADDIRALVASGKPVVMGIGGAGSGGVTVTNSTQAQQLVSSVQSMVNSFGINGIDIDLEAGSSSWNATALREACLSLKSIYGSDFVIGVTTQMYGVYTAQWMNFLNTLGHSNYDYTGPMLYDFPESRTASTLIPVCLDKTNTMVSNGVPQNKICLGFMLQPAGQPNYSASENAQVILDSYNATKAQYPNIAGAFFWADDIDPGRNWEFSRQVAPYL
;
A
#
# COMPACT_ATOMS: atom_id res chain seq x y z
N MET A 1 9.55 114.71 -15.40
CA MET A 1 9.48 113.49 -14.59
C MET A 1 8.03 113.05 -14.47
N LEU A 2 7.63 112.23 -15.43
CA LEU A 2 6.38 111.51 -15.72
C LEU A 2 6.75 110.83 -17.04
N SER A 3 6.96 109.52 -17.13
CA SER A 3 6.04 108.39 -17.35
C SER A 3 6.94 107.27 -17.95
N GLY A 4 6.69 105.97 -18.02
CA GLY A 4 5.60 105.06 -17.66
C GLY A 4 5.95 103.64 -18.20
N HIS A 5 5.32 102.60 -17.62
CA HIS A 5 5.16 101.19 -18.08
C HIS A 5 6.39 100.28 -18.29
N GLY A 6 6.43 98.99 -17.89
CA GLY A 6 5.50 98.08 -17.24
C GLY A 6 5.93 96.62 -17.53
N ILE A 7 5.98 95.72 -16.53
CA ILE A 7 5.96 94.25 -16.70
C ILE A 7 5.24 93.63 -15.50
N GLY A 8 4.10 92.98 -15.74
CA GLY A 8 3.42 92.08 -14.78
C GLY A 8 3.86 90.63 -15.02
N THR A 9 3.58 89.62 -14.21
CA THR A 9 2.90 89.49 -12.91
C THR A 9 3.31 88.10 -12.39
N GLY A 10 4.03 88.03 -11.26
CA GLY A 10 4.28 86.78 -10.55
C GLY A 10 3.20 86.57 -9.49
N TYR A 11 2.30 85.62 -9.70
CA TYR A 11 1.28 85.25 -8.72
C TYR A 11 1.93 84.52 -7.54
N ALA A 12 1.95 85.18 -6.38
CA ALA A 12 2.10 84.56 -5.08
C ALA A 12 0.70 84.11 -4.61
N GLY A 13 0.51 82.81 -4.47
CA GLY A 13 -0.70 82.23 -3.88
C GLY A 13 -0.33 80.98 -3.09
N GLN A 14 -0.49 81.05 -1.78
CA GLN A 14 -0.46 79.90 -0.87
C GLN A 14 -1.39 78.81 -1.39
N TRP A 15 -0.86 77.60 -1.60
CA TRP A 15 -1.68 76.40 -1.74
C TRP A 15 -1.56 75.60 -0.45
N LEU A 16 -2.71 75.44 0.21
CA LEU A 16 -2.91 74.56 1.35
C LEU A 16 -2.39 73.15 1.02
N LEU A 17 -1.65 72.55 1.96
CA LEU A 17 -1.46 71.11 2.02
C LEU A 17 -2.82 70.48 2.35
N ASP A 18 -3.55 70.03 1.33
CA ASP A 18 -4.64 69.09 1.53
C ASP A 18 -4.01 67.71 1.81
N HIS A 19 -3.91 67.36 3.10
CA HIS A 19 -3.58 66.00 3.51
C HIS A 19 -4.80 65.13 3.24
N ALA A 20 -5.02 64.77 1.98
CA ALA A 20 -5.85 63.63 1.64
C ALA A 20 -5.16 62.39 2.20
N THR A 21 -5.50 62.04 3.44
CA THR A 21 -5.24 60.72 3.98
C THR A 21 -6.04 59.77 3.10
N VAL A 22 -5.40 59.17 2.10
CA VAL A 22 -5.94 57.99 1.44
C VAL A 22 -5.96 56.94 2.53
N GLY A 23 -7.09 56.84 3.23
CA GLY A 23 -7.45 55.70 4.04
C GLY A 23 -7.60 54.52 3.09
N ALA A 24 -6.47 53.99 2.62
CA ALA A 24 -6.43 52.64 2.09
C ALA A 24 -6.75 51.76 3.28
N THR A 25 -8.03 51.43 3.43
CA THR A 25 -8.44 50.30 4.24
C THR A 25 -7.76 49.10 3.59
N ILE A 26 -6.61 48.70 4.10
CA ILE A 26 -6.10 47.36 3.88
C ILE A 26 -7.19 46.49 4.47
N GLN A 27 -8.09 45.97 3.63
CA GLN A 27 -8.83 44.78 4.00
C GLN A 27 -7.75 43.73 4.23
N LEU A 28 -7.37 43.54 5.50
CA LEU A 28 -6.77 42.31 5.94
C LEU A 28 -7.82 41.26 5.63
N ILE A 29 -7.70 40.66 4.45
CA ILE A 29 -8.38 39.40 4.17
C ILE A 29 -7.86 38.49 5.28
N ASN A 30 -8.70 38.17 6.26
CA ASN A 30 -8.37 37.16 7.26
C ASN A 30 -8.34 35.82 6.53
N VAL A 31 -7.18 35.57 5.93
CA VAL A 31 -6.89 34.38 5.17
C VAL A 31 -6.79 33.25 6.17
N THR A 32 -7.82 32.41 6.23
CA THR A 32 -7.89 31.28 7.17
C THR A 32 -7.58 29.99 6.42
N VAL A 33 -6.70 29.17 6.98
CA VAL A 33 -6.50 27.77 6.56
C VAL A 33 -7.17 26.89 7.59
N ASP A 34 -8.16 26.13 7.14
CA ASP A 34 -8.85 25.16 7.98
C ASP A 34 -8.44 23.75 7.59
N ILE A 35 -7.66 23.10 8.45
CA ILE A 35 -7.25 21.71 8.34
C ILE A 35 -8.30 20.84 9.03
N THR A 36 -8.83 19.87 8.30
CA THR A 36 -9.89 18.96 8.77
C THR A 36 -9.50 17.51 8.52
N ASN A 37 -10.20 16.57 9.18
CA ASN A 37 -9.96 15.13 9.04
C ASN A 37 -8.49 14.74 9.29
N PHE A 38 -7.80 15.42 10.21
CA PHE A 38 -6.44 15.06 10.56
C PHE A 38 -6.45 13.76 11.37
N ALA A 39 -5.85 12.72 10.80
CA ALA A 39 -5.84 11.38 11.37
C ALA A 39 -4.42 10.80 11.36
N ALA A 40 -4.16 9.93 12.32
CA ALA A 40 -2.95 9.13 12.42
C ALA A 40 -3.33 7.66 12.52
N VAL A 41 -2.64 6.80 11.76
CA VAL A 41 -2.88 5.36 11.74
C VAL A 41 -1.55 4.63 11.83
N GLY A 42 -1.40 3.76 12.83
CA GLY A 42 -0.28 2.83 12.91
C GLY A 42 -0.37 1.80 11.80
N VAL A 43 0.58 1.82 10.88
CA VAL A 43 0.57 0.96 9.68
C VAL A 43 1.59 -0.17 9.77
N SER A 44 2.55 -0.07 10.68
CA SER A 44 3.56 -1.10 10.93
C SER A 44 4.18 -0.96 12.32
N SER A 45 5.16 -1.82 12.62
CA SER A 45 5.93 -1.72 13.87
C SER A 45 6.85 -0.51 13.94
N SER A 46 7.18 0.14 12.82
CA SER A 46 8.01 1.35 12.79
C SER A 46 7.41 2.51 12.01
N GLY A 47 6.12 2.43 11.64
CA GLY A 47 5.48 3.36 10.72
C GLY A 47 4.09 3.82 11.16
N ILE A 48 3.85 5.13 11.02
CA ILE A 48 2.54 5.77 11.18
C ILE A 48 2.26 6.60 9.92
N ASN A 49 1.10 6.38 9.30
CA ASN A 49 0.62 7.23 8.21
C ASN A 49 -0.32 8.31 8.75
N LEU A 50 -0.12 9.52 8.27
CA LEU A 50 -0.93 10.70 8.58
C LEU A 50 -1.70 11.14 7.34
N SER A 51 -2.93 11.56 7.52
CA SER A 51 -3.78 12.10 6.45
C SER A 51 -4.55 13.33 6.92
N TRP A 52 -4.82 14.27 6.02
CA TRP A 52 -5.64 15.44 6.29
C TRP A 52 -6.29 16.00 5.03
N SER A 53 -7.36 16.76 5.23
CA SER A 53 -7.94 17.68 4.26
C SER A 53 -7.65 19.12 4.70
N TYR A 54 -7.71 20.07 3.77
CA TYR A 54 -7.75 21.47 4.15
C TYR A 54 -8.50 22.31 3.13
N SER A 55 -8.98 23.47 3.58
CA SER A 55 -9.59 24.50 2.74
C SER A 55 -9.04 25.88 3.10
N GLY A 56 -9.32 26.87 2.25
CA GLY A 56 -8.93 28.26 2.47
C GLY A 56 -7.71 28.71 1.64
N ALA A 57 -6.84 29.48 2.27
CA ALA A 57 -5.69 30.18 1.66
C ALA A 57 -4.80 29.36 0.71
N THR A 58 -4.04 30.08 -0.12
CA THR A 58 -2.81 29.55 -0.71
C THR A 58 -1.78 29.31 0.39
N LEU A 59 -1.60 28.03 0.75
CA LEU A 59 -0.55 27.57 1.63
C LEU A 59 0.83 27.67 0.96
N THR A 60 1.86 27.93 1.76
CA THR A 60 3.25 27.76 1.33
C THR A 60 3.70 26.31 1.59
N ASN A 61 3.45 25.80 2.79
CA ASN A 61 3.69 24.41 3.20
C ASN A 61 2.92 24.14 4.51
N PHE A 62 3.08 22.94 5.06
CA PHE A 62 2.66 22.57 6.40
C PHE A 62 3.88 22.50 7.33
N THR A 63 3.65 22.67 8.63
CA THR A 63 4.57 22.23 9.68
C THR A 63 3.96 21.01 10.36
N LEU A 64 4.64 19.88 10.30
CA LEU A 64 4.22 18.65 10.98
C LEU A 64 5.14 18.35 12.16
N LYS A 65 4.55 18.16 13.34
CA LYS A 65 5.28 17.81 14.56
C LYS A 65 4.86 16.44 15.09
N ARG A 66 5.83 15.69 15.61
CA ARG A 66 5.67 14.48 16.42
C ARG A 66 6.18 14.75 17.83
N ASN A 67 5.36 14.51 18.85
CA ASN A 67 5.69 14.76 20.25
C ASN A 67 6.28 16.18 20.45
N ASN A 68 5.62 17.18 19.85
CA ASN A 68 6.01 18.60 19.83
C ASN A 68 7.31 18.95 19.06
N VAL A 69 7.99 18.00 18.43
CA VAL A 69 9.19 18.22 17.61
C VAL A 69 8.82 18.21 16.13
N THR A 70 9.27 19.21 15.36
CA THR A 70 9.04 19.23 13.90
C THR A 70 9.79 18.08 13.24
N ILE A 71 9.06 17.25 12.49
CA ILE A 71 9.61 16.11 11.75
C ILE A 71 9.61 16.33 10.23
N ALA A 72 8.73 17.20 9.73
CA ALA A 72 8.63 17.48 8.31
C ALA A 72 7.93 18.81 8.02
N ASN A 73 8.17 19.32 6.80
CA ASN A 73 7.44 20.45 6.25
C ASN A 73 6.78 20.08 4.90
N PRO A 74 5.68 19.29 4.89
CA PRO A 74 5.02 18.88 3.65
C PRO A 74 4.64 20.06 2.76
N ALA A 75 4.78 19.93 1.44
CA ALA A 75 4.43 21.00 0.49
C ALA A 75 2.92 21.36 0.56
N ALA A 76 2.55 22.55 0.10
CA ALA A 76 1.16 23.04 0.14
C ALA A 76 0.11 22.06 -0.43
N GLY A 77 0.49 21.27 -1.44
CA GLY A 77 -0.39 20.26 -2.06
C GLY A 77 -0.51 18.93 -1.29
N ALA A 78 0.26 18.72 -0.23
CA ALA A 78 0.26 17.45 0.50
C ALA A 78 -1.09 17.21 1.21
N ARG A 79 -1.52 15.94 1.23
CA ARG A 79 -2.71 15.44 1.96
C ARG A 79 -2.38 14.27 2.88
N ASN A 80 -1.14 13.83 2.87
CA ASN A 80 -0.65 12.72 3.66
C ASN A 80 0.84 12.90 3.97
N TYR A 81 1.31 12.15 4.97
CA TYR A 81 2.72 12.02 5.31
C TYR A 81 2.94 10.65 5.96
N SER A 82 3.99 9.94 5.55
CA SER A 82 4.40 8.69 6.19
C SER A 82 5.57 8.95 7.12
N ASP A 83 5.36 8.67 8.41
CA ASP A 83 6.37 8.80 9.43
C ASP A 83 6.95 7.42 9.77
N SER A 84 8.24 7.22 9.53
CA SER A 84 8.91 5.92 9.61
C SER A 84 10.11 5.93 10.57
N GLY A 85 10.67 4.76 10.86
CA GLY A 85 11.79 4.62 11.79
C GLY A 85 11.39 4.81 13.26
N LEU A 86 10.10 4.56 13.56
CA LEU A 86 9.53 4.63 14.91
C LEU A 86 9.85 3.37 15.71
N ALA A 87 9.74 3.48 17.05
CA ALA A 87 9.83 2.32 17.93
C ALA A 87 8.52 1.53 17.92
N ALA A 88 8.59 0.20 17.99
CA ALA A 88 7.42 -0.68 18.03
C ALA A 88 6.59 -0.51 19.31
N GLY A 89 5.28 -0.76 19.21
CA GLY A 89 4.33 -0.70 20.31
C GLY A 89 4.25 0.67 21.02
N THR A 90 4.67 1.74 20.37
CA THR A 90 4.86 3.06 20.98
C THR A 90 3.80 4.03 20.49
N ASN A 91 3.15 4.74 21.42
CA ASN A 91 2.21 5.80 21.11
C ASN A 91 2.92 7.11 20.75
N TYR A 92 2.50 7.73 19.65
CA TYR A 92 2.98 9.02 19.18
C TYR A 92 1.83 10.01 19.03
N THR A 93 2.12 11.27 19.35
CA THR A 93 1.19 12.39 19.17
C THR A 93 1.68 13.29 18.05
N TYR A 94 0.75 13.75 17.21
CA TYR A 94 1.05 14.59 16.06
C TYR A 94 0.22 15.87 16.10
N THR A 95 0.80 16.96 15.59
CA THR A 95 0.10 18.20 15.30
C THR A 95 0.50 18.71 13.93
N ILE A 96 -0.45 19.26 13.19
CA ILE A 96 -0.20 19.87 11.88
C ILE A 96 -0.68 21.31 11.88
N THR A 97 0.11 22.22 11.32
CA THR A 97 -0.25 23.62 11.13
C THR A 97 0.03 24.02 9.69
N GLY A 98 -0.88 24.75 9.05
CA GLY A 98 -0.67 25.31 7.72
C GLY A 98 0.10 26.62 7.79
N ASN A 99 1.15 26.78 6.98
CA ASN A 99 1.91 28.03 6.88
C ASN A 99 1.48 28.79 5.62
N TYR A 100 1.27 30.10 5.76
CA TYR A 100 0.71 30.98 4.75
C TYR A 100 1.48 32.31 4.71
N GLN A 101 1.23 33.13 3.67
CA GLN A 101 1.81 34.47 3.54
C GLN A 101 1.24 35.42 4.63
N ALA A 102 2.00 36.44 5.02
CA ALA A 102 1.71 37.28 6.19
C ALA A 102 0.23 37.72 6.31
N GLY A 103 -0.32 37.65 7.54
CA GLY A 103 -1.67 38.14 7.87
C GLY A 103 -2.78 37.07 7.95
N GLY A 104 -2.47 35.79 7.76
CA GLY A 104 -3.44 34.69 7.92
C GLY A 104 -3.49 34.03 9.30
N THR A 105 -4.36 33.03 9.45
CA THR A 105 -4.42 32.10 10.59
C THR A 105 -4.59 30.65 10.10
N SER A 106 -4.08 29.67 10.86
CA SER A 106 -4.35 28.25 10.65
C SER A 106 -4.69 27.59 11.98
N ASN A 107 -5.72 26.74 11.98
CA ASN A 107 -5.95 25.84 13.10
C ASN A 107 -4.79 24.83 13.23
N THR A 108 -4.65 24.21 14.40
CA THR A 108 -3.60 23.21 14.66
C THR A 108 -4.22 21.94 15.26
N PRO A 109 -4.89 21.11 14.45
CA PRO A 109 -5.46 19.87 14.94
C PRO A 109 -4.35 18.90 15.38
N SER A 110 -4.73 17.99 16.28
CA SER A 110 -3.86 16.94 16.81
C SER A 110 -4.46 15.55 16.60
N ALA A 111 -3.61 14.56 16.37
CA ALA A 111 -3.99 13.16 16.28
C ALA A 111 -2.94 12.29 16.98
N SER A 112 -3.31 11.07 17.36
CA SER A 112 -2.37 10.12 17.96
C SER A 112 -2.59 8.72 17.42
N ALA A 113 -1.50 7.97 17.28
CA ALA A 113 -1.56 6.56 16.94
C ALA A 113 -0.41 5.82 17.62
N SER A 114 -0.57 4.52 17.81
CA SER A 114 0.53 3.65 18.24
C SER A 114 1.05 2.88 17.04
N THR A 115 2.37 2.73 16.96
CA THR A 115 2.96 1.70 16.09
C THR A 115 2.51 0.32 16.56
N GLN A 116 2.47 -0.62 15.62
CA GLN A 116 2.16 -2.01 15.93
C GLN A 116 3.26 -2.61 16.82
N GLY A 117 2.94 -3.68 17.56
CA GLY A 117 3.95 -4.48 18.24
C GLY A 117 4.91 -5.11 17.22
N SER A 118 6.11 -5.49 17.66
CA SER A 118 6.97 -6.34 16.84
C SER A 118 6.33 -7.72 16.72
N SER A 119 6.12 -8.20 15.49
CA SER A 119 5.73 -9.60 15.27
C SER A 119 6.78 -10.53 15.90
N PRO A 120 6.37 -11.64 16.53
CA PRO A 120 7.31 -12.64 17.01
C PRO A 120 8.20 -13.10 15.85
N SER A 121 9.52 -13.00 16.03
CA SER A 121 10.46 -13.53 15.05
C SER A 121 10.23 -15.03 14.90
N GLY A 122 9.99 -15.49 13.67
CA GLY A 122 9.83 -16.92 13.36
C GLY A 122 8.40 -17.45 13.29
N SER A 123 7.36 -16.62 13.51
CA SER A 123 5.99 -17.04 13.19
C SER A 123 5.79 -17.18 11.68
N PRO A 124 5.14 -18.25 11.18
CA PRO A 124 4.81 -18.39 9.77
C PRO A 124 3.93 -17.24 9.28
N THR A 125 4.21 -16.73 8.08
CA THR A 125 3.34 -15.81 7.35
C THR A 125 2.19 -16.60 6.71
N ILE A 126 0.95 -16.27 7.08
CA ILE A 126 -0.26 -16.98 6.63
C ILE A 126 -1.16 -15.97 5.93
N ILE A 127 -1.13 -16.02 4.59
CA ILE A 127 -1.76 -15.03 3.72
C ILE A 127 -3.06 -15.59 3.17
N MET A 128 -4.15 -14.85 3.34
CA MET A 128 -5.40 -15.12 2.64
C MET A 128 -5.56 -14.15 1.48
N TRP A 129 -5.78 -14.67 0.27
CA TRP A 129 -6.25 -13.87 -0.86
C TRP A 129 -7.75 -13.59 -0.70
N HIS A 130 -8.10 -12.31 -0.59
CA HIS A 130 -9.47 -11.82 -0.50
C HIS A 130 -9.95 -11.33 -1.87
N HIS A 131 -10.87 -12.06 -2.49
CA HIS A 131 -11.43 -11.70 -3.79
C HIS A 131 -12.45 -10.57 -3.67
N ARG A 132 -12.23 -9.46 -4.37
CA ARG A 132 -13.22 -8.37 -4.42
C ARG A 132 -14.53 -8.79 -5.11
N TRP A 133 -14.52 -9.84 -5.94
CA TRP A 133 -15.66 -10.25 -6.77
C TRP A 133 -16.51 -11.38 -6.17
N ALA A 134 -16.10 -11.98 -5.05
CA ALA A 134 -16.79 -13.11 -4.43
C ALA A 134 -16.49 -13.16 -2.92
N GLY A 135 -16.95 -14.21 -2.24
CA GLY A 135 -16.67 -14.46 -0.83
C GLY A 135 -17.40 -13.51 0.15
N PRO A 136 -17.32 -13.77 1.46
CA PRO A 136 -17.80 -12.83 2.47
C PRO A 136 -16.93 -11.57 2.49
N ALA A 137 -17.48 -10.43 2.91
CA ALA A 137 -16.65 -9.25 3.18
C ALA A 137 -15.66 -9.56 4.33
N LEU A 138 -14.53 -8.84 4.39
CA LEU A 138 -13.52 -9.02 5.45
C LEU A 138 -14.13 -8.93 6.86
N ARG A 139 -15.11 -8.05 7.08
CA ARG A 139 -15.85 -7.96 8.36
C ARG A 139 -16.56 -9.26 8.75
N ASP A 140 -17.01 -10.04 7.76
CA ASP A 140 -17.85 -11.22 7.95
C ASP A 140 -17.05 -12.52 8.14
N TYR A 141 -15.72 -12.48 8.04
CA TYR A 141 -14.91 -13.65 8.36
C TYR A 141 -15.13 -14.04 9.84
N PRO A 142 -15.30 -15.34 10.14
CA PRO A 142 -15.38 -15.82 11.52
C PRO A 142 -14.16 -15.39 12.34
N SER A 143 -14.36 -15.11 13.62
CA SER A 143 -13.29 -14.64 14.50
C SER A 143 -12.13 -15.65 14.63
N ASP A 144 -12.44 -16.95 14.67
CA ASP A 144 -11.45 -18.03 14.69
C ASP A 144 -10.61 -18.04 13.41
N VAL A 145 -11.26 -17.87 12.25
CA VAL A 145 -10.59 -17.74 10.95
C VAL A 145 -9.66 -16.53 10.94
N LYS A 146 -10.16 -15.35 11.35
CA LYS A 146 -9.34 -14.15 11.43
C LYS A 146 -8.13 -14.38 12.33
N ASN A 147 -8.27 -15.08 13.45
CA ASN A 147 -7.17 -15.33 14.39
C ASN A 147 -6.09 -16.26 13.83
N ASN A 148 -6.45 -17.17 12.92
CA ASN A 148 -5.50 -18.09 12.29
C ASN A 148 -4.73 -17.46 11.11
N LEU A 149 -5.17 -16.30 10.63
CA LEU A 149 -4.54 -15.55 9.56
C LEU A 149 -3.76 -14.36 10.13
N ASN A 150 -2.62 -14.02 9.53
CA ASN A 150 -1.84 -12.85 9.95
C ASN A 150 -1.51 -11.88 8.81
N HIS A 151 -1.99 -12.17 7.59
CA HIS A 151 -1.76 -11.35 6.41
C HIS A 151 -2.93 -11.50 5.41
N TYR A 152 -3.27 -10.43 4.70
CA TYR A 152 -4.29 -10.44 3.66
C TYR A 152 -3.78 -9.83 2.35
N SER A 153 -4.03 -10.49 1.22
CA SER A 153 -3.78 -9.95 -0.12
C SER A 153 -5.12 -9.65 -0.80
N LEU A 154 -5.35 -8.39 -1.17
CA LEU A 154 -6.59 -7.95 -1.80
C LEU A 154 -6.53 -8.22 -3.30
N GLY A 155 -7.41 -9.08 -3.78
CA GLY A 155 -7.47 -9.46 -5.17
C GLY A 155 -8.56 -8.70 -5.94
N MET A 156 -8.29 -8.04 -7.07
CA MET A 156 -6.99 -7.57 -7.56
C MET A 156 -7.16 -6.16 -8.13
N ALA A 157 -6.11 -5.34 -8.03
CA ALA A 157 -5.97 -4.13 -8.82
C ALA A 157 -5.59 -4.50 -10.26
N GLN A 158 -6.36 -4.02 -11.22
CA GLN A 158 -6.19 -4.33 -12.65
C GLN A 158 -5.89 -3.05 -13.45
N SER A 159 -5.41 -3.22 -14.69
CA SER A 159 -5.14 -2.11 -15.61
C SER A 159 -6.34 -1.18 -15.74
N SER A 160 -6.15 0.11 -15.45
CA SER A 160 -7.14 1.14 -15.73
C SER A 160 -6.90 1.84 -17.06
N GLN A 161 -5.72 1.64 -17.66
CA GLN A 161 -5.36 2.10 -18.98
C GLN A 161 -4.33 1.14 -19.59
N SER A 162 -4.79 0.29 -20.52
CA SER A 162 -3.94 -0.72 -21.18
C SER A 162 -2.68 -0.12 -21.81
N GLY A 163 -1.55 -0.81 -21.66
CA GLY A 163 -0.24 -0.34 -22.15
C GLY A 163 0.48 0.61 -21.20
N THR A 164 -0.07 0.87 -20.00
CA THR A 164 0.50 1.79 -19.00
C THR A 164 0.66 1.10 -17.65
N GLY A 165 1.34 1.77 -16.71
CA GLY A 165 1.44 1.29 -15.33
C GLY A 165 0.22 1.60 -14.47
N HIS A 166 -0.81 2.27 -15.01
CA HIS A 166 -1.98 2.65 -14.24
C HIS A 166 -2.84 1.44 -13.91
N VAL A 167 -3.12 1.30 -12.62
CA VAL A 167 -4.06 0.31 -12.09
C VAL A 167 -5.17 0.97 -11.29
N SER A 168 -6.32 0.32 -11.19
CA SER A 168 -7.42 0.72 -10.33
C SER A 168 -7.95 -0.45 -9.52
N TYR A 169 -8.53 -0.12 -8.37
CA TYR A 169 -9.17 -1.04 -7.46
C TYR A 169 -10.42 -0.36 -6.91
N ALA A 170 -11.48 -1.14 -6.75
CA ALA A 170 -12.70 -0.74 -6.07
C ALA A 170 -13.26 -1.95 -5.33
N ALA A 171 -13.90 -1.68 -4.19
CA ALA A 171 -14.76 -2.66 -3.55
C ALA A 171 -15.81 -3.16 -4.56
N ASN A 172 -16.17 -4.43 -4.45
CA ASN A 172 -17.22 -5.05 -5.25
C ASN A 172 -18.01 -6.00 -4.33
N ASN A 173 -18.93 -6.79 -4.88
CA ASN A 173 -19.79 -7.71 -4.12
C ASN A 173 -20.74 -7.00 -3.13
N GLY A 174 -21.25 -5.83 -3.52
CA GLY A 174 -22.26 -5.08 -2.76
C GLY A 174 -21.72 -4.20 -1.62
N GLN A 175 -20.42 -4.22 -1.35
CA GLN A 175 -19.78 -3.36 -0.34
C GLN A 175 -19.42 -1.98 -0.93
N SER A 176 -19.60 -0.91 -0.13
CA SER A 176 -19.12 0.43 -0.50
C SER A 176 -17.60 0.55 -0.34
N ASN A 177 -16.95 1.45 -1.08
CA ASN A 177 -15.51 1.71 -0.87
C ASN A 177 -15.19 2.19 0.55
N ALA A 178 -16.10 2.95 1.18
CA ALA A 178 -15.91 3.45 2.54
C ALA A 178 -15.93 2.30 3.56
N ASP A 179 -16.93 1.42 3.45
CA ASP A 179 -17.04 0.22 4.26
C ASP A 179 -15.82 -0.70 4.11
N HIS A 180 -15.38 -0.91 2.89
CA HIS A 180 -14.22 -1.74 2.60
C HIS A 180 -12.93 -1.15 3.17
N ALA A 181 -12.77 0.18 3.07
CA ALA A 181 -11.65 0.89 3.69
C ALA A 181 -11.66 0.78 5.22
N ASP A 182 -12.83 0.82 5.86
CA ASP A 182 -12.95 0.63 7.31
C ASP A 182 -12.52 -0.78 7.73
N ASP A 183 -12.91 -1.80 6.98
CA ASP A 183 -12.51 -3.19 7.25
C ASP A 183 -11.00 -3.39 7.10
N ILE A 184 -10.40 -2.85 6.03
CA ILE A 184 -8.95 -2.91 5.78
C ILE A 184 -8.20 -2.19 6.89
N ARG A 185 -8.62 -0.96 7.24
CA ARG A 185 -7.98 -0.18 8.30
C ARG A 185 -8.08 -0.87 9.66
N ALA A 186 -9.17 -1.58 9.95
CA ALA A 186 -9.30 -2.37 11.17
C ALA A 186 -8.28 -3.52 11.21
N LEU A 187 -8.06 -4.23 10.10
CA LEU A 187 -7.04 -5.28 10.02
C LEU A 187 -5.62 -4.72 10.15
N VAL A 188 -5.30 -3.63 9.46
CA VAL A 188 -4.01 -2.95 9.59
C VAL A 188 -3.80 -2.44 11.01
N ALA A 189 -4.80 -1.82 11.64
CA ALA A 189 -4.71 -1.38 13.03
C ALA A 189 -4.51 -2.56 14.02
N SER A 190 -4.98 -3.76 13.67
CA SER A 190 -4.78 -4.98 14.46
C SER A 190 -3.39 -5.62 14.32
N GLY A 191 -2.49 -5.02 13.53
CA GLY A 191 -1.13 -5.54 13.34
C GLY A 191 -0.94 -6.43 12.11
N LYS A 192 -1.96 -6.54 11.25
CA LYS A 192 -1.93 -7.46 10.11
C LYS A 192 -1.63 -6.70 8.82
N PRO A 193 -0.60 -7.09 8.05
CA PRO A 193 -0.43 -6.58 6.70
C PRO A 193 -1.67 -6.83 5.84
N VAL A 194 -2.10 -5.80 5.13
CA VAL A 194 -3.11 -5.86 4.08
C VAL A 194 -2.50 -5.24 2.83
N VAL A 195 -2.17 -6.09 1.87
CA VAL A 195 -1.49 -5.70 0.64
C VAL A 195 -2.44 -5.71 -0.54
N MET A 196 -2.18 -4.86 -1.53
CA MET A 196 -2.92 -4.86 -2.78
C MET A 196 -2.26 -5.77 -3.81
N GLY A 197 -2.97 -6.80 -4.26
CA GLY A 197 -2.52 -7.61 -5.39
C GLY A 197 -2.59 -6.83 -6.70
N ILE A 198 -1.50 -6.79 -7.45
CA ILE A 198 -1.35 -6.07 -8.72
C ILE A 198 -1.30 -7.08 -9.87
N GLY A 199 -2.33 -7.12 -10.71
CA GLY A 199 -2.38 -7.98 -11.90
C GLY A 199 -3.47 -9.05 -11.87
N GLY A 200 -3.03 -10.31 -11.78
CA GLY A 200 -3.82 -11.54 -11.91
C GLY A 200 -4.04 -11.99 -13.34
N ALA A 201 -4.72 -13.15 -13.47
CA ALA A 201 -5.19 -13.69 -14.73
C ALA A 201 -6.03 -12.66 -15.49
N GLY A 202 -5.50 -12.22 -16.64
CA GLY A 202 -6.16 -11.20 -17.47
C GLY A 202 -6.03 -9.78 -16.91
N SER A 203 -4.84 -9.39 -16.41
CA SER A 203 -4.48 -8.06 -15.87
C SER A 203 -4.92 -6.82 -16.68
N GLY A 204 -5.51 -6.97 -17.87
CA GLY A 204 -6.06 -5.87 -18.68
C GLY A 204 -4.98 -5.06 -19.39
N GLY A 205 -3.75 -5.59 -19.45
CA GLY A 205 -2.61 -4.93 -20.09
C GLY A 205 -1.85 -3.97 -19.18
N VAL A 206 -1.68 -4.33 -17.90
CA VAL A 206 -0.72 -3.62 -17.02
C VAL A 206 0.67 -3.74 -17.64
N THR A 207 1.32 -2.61 -17.89
CA THR A 207 2.65 -2.55 -18.51
C THR A 207 3.62 -1.75 -17.64
N VAL A 208 4.72 -2.36 -17.22
CA VAL A 208 5.77 -1.73 -16.39
C VAL A 208 7.16 -2.03 -16.97
N THR A 209 7.48 -1.34 -18.06
CA THR A 209 8.72 -1.55 -18.84
C THR A 209 9.69 -0.36 -18.82
N ASN A 210 9.27 0.77 -18.27
CA ASN A 210 10.08 1.97 -18.16
C ASN A 210 9.69 2.79 -16.90
N SER A 211 10.51 3.79 -16.59
CA SER A 211 10.36 4.65 -15.40
C SER A 211 9.01 5.39 -15.37
N THR A 212 8.51 5.89 -16.51
CA THR A 212 7.19 6.55 -16.57
C THR A 212 6.10 5.59 -16.10
N GLN A 213 6.10 4.36 -16.60
CA GLN A 213 5.12 3.34 -16.19
C GLN A 213 5.29 2.91 -14.74
N ALA A 214 6.53 2.82 -14.24
CA ALA A 214 6.78 2.57 -12.83
C ALA A 214 6.15 3.66 -11.94
N GLN A 215 6.30 4.94 -12.31
CA GLN A 215 5.71 6.06 -11.59
C GLN A 215 4.17 6.09 -11.68
N GLN A 216 3.59 5.66 -12.80
CA GLN A 216 2.14 5.49 -12.94
C GLN A 216 1.60 4.44 -11.97
N LEU A 217 2.30 3.30 -11.84
CA LEU A 217 1.96 2.27 -10.86
C LEU A 217 2.07 2.80 -9.43
N VAL A 218 3.17 3.48 -9.10
CA VAL A 218 3.37 4.12 -7.80
C VAL A 218 2.22 5.08 -7.48
N SER A 219 1.82 5.92 -8.43
CA SER A 219 0.73 6.90 -8.25
C SER A 219 -0.63 6.22 -7.99
N SER A 220 -0.92 5.13 -8.71
CA SER A 220 -2.12 4.32 -8.45
C SER A 220 -2.10 3.68 -7.06
N VAL A 221 -0.96 3.11 -6.65
CA VAL A 221 -0.81 2.53 -5.30
C VAL A 221 -0.93 3.60 -4.22
N GLN A 222 -0.38 4.80 -4.43
CA GLN A 222 -0.58 5.91 -3.48
C GLN A 222 -2.05 6.27 -3.32
N SER A 223 -2.83 6.23 -4.40
CA SER A 223 -4.27 6.46 -4.34
C SER A 223 -4.99 5.37 -3.53
N MET A 224 -4.54 4.11 -3.63
CA MET A 224 -5.08 2.98 -2.86
C MET A 224 -4.70 3.04 -1.38
N VAL A 225 -3.46 3.41 -1.05
CA VAL A 225 -3.05 3.67 0.33
C VAL A 225 -3.93 4.76 0.95
N ASN A 226 -4.17 5.86 0.23
CA ASN A 226 -5.03 6.94 0.73
C ASN A 226 -6.49 6.53 0.88
N SER A 227 -7.02 5.74 -0.06
CA SER A 227 -8.44 5.41 -0.11
C SER A 227 -8.83 4.26 0.83
N PHE A 228 -7.95 3.26 0.96
CA PHE A 228 -8.24 2.02 1.65
C PHE A 228 -7.37 1.79 2.90
N GLY A 229 -6.23 2.47 3.02
CA GLY A 229 -5.32 2.28 4.15
C GLY A 229 -4.48 1.00 4.09
N ILE A 230 -4.29 0.43 2.90
CA ILE A 230 -3.35 -0.69 2.68
C ILE A 230 -1.92 -0.30 3.09
N ASN A 231 -1.11 -1.28 3.47
CA ASN A 231 0.28 -1.09 3.89
C ASN A 231 1.29 -1.91 3.07
N GLY A 232 0.89 -2.35 1.87
CA GLY A 232 1.79 -3.00 0.93
C GLY A 232 1.15 -3.35 -0.42
N ILE A 233 1.92 -4.05 -1.26
CA ILE A 233 1.47 -4.63 -2.52
C ILE A 233 1.94 -6.08 -2.66
N ASP A 234 1.21 -6.88 -3.43
CA ASP A 234 1.64 -8.19 -3.92
C ASP A 234 1.71 -8.14 -5.45
N ILE A 235 2.88 -8.39 -6.02
CA ILE A 235 3.07 -8.43 -7.48
C ILE A 235 2.64 -9.79 -8.00
N ASP A 236 1.59 -9.82 -8.82
CA ASP A 236 1.05 -11.02 -9.46
C ASP A 236 0.81 -10.78 -10.96
N LEU A 237 1.88 -10.51 -11.70
CA LEU A 237 1.81 -10.18 -13.13
C LEU A 237 1.95 -11.44 -13.99
N GLU A 238 0.83 -12.09 -14.27
CA GLU A 238 0.77 -13.36 -15.01
C GLU A 238 0.77 -13.20 -16.54
N ALA A 239 0.47 -12.00 -17.05
CA ALA A 239 0.31 -11.76 -18.48
C ALA A 239 1.64 -11.41 -19.18
N GLY A 240 2.24 -12.41 -19.85
CA GLY A 240 3.22 -12.23 -20.92
C GLY A 240 4.57 -11.63 -20.52
N SER A 241 5.67 -12.30 -20.89
CA SER A 241 7.03 -11.93 -20.46
C SER A 241 7.52 -10.56 -20.95
N SER A 242 6.79 -9.86 -21.81
CA SER A 242 7.15 -8.55 -22.37
C SER A 242 6.43 -7.36 -21.75
N SER A 243 5.37 -7.57 -20.97
CA SER A 243 4.56 -6.47 -20.39
C SER A 243 5.27 -5.79 -19.23
N TRP A 244 6.31 -6.38 -18.66
CA TRP A 244 7.09 -5.79 -17.59
C TRP A 244 8.55 -6.23 -17.66
N ASN A 245 9.45 -5.45 -17.05
CA ASN A 245 10.83 -5.87 -16.83
C ASN A 245 11.28 -5.61 -15.39
N ALA A 246 12.32 -6.34 -14.99
CA ALA A 246 12.81 -6.32 -13.61
C ALA A 246 13.24 -4.92 -13.14
N THR A 247 13.87 -4.13 -14.02
CA THR A 247 14.38 -2.80 -13.69
C THR A 247 13.26 -1.82 -13.36
N ALA A 248 12.26 -1.69 -14.24
CA ALA A 248 11.15 -0.77 -14.03
C ALA A 248 10.25 -1.20 -12.87
N LEU A 249 10.01 -2.52 -12.72
CA LEU A 249 9.20 -3.02 -11.61
C LEU A 249 9.90 -2.84 -10.25
N ARG A 250 11.23 -3.02 -10.21
CA ARG A 250 12.05 -2.68 -9.04
C ARG A 250 11.95 -1.19 -8.71
N GLU A 251 12.02 -0.31 -9.71
CA GLU A 251 11.89 1.13 -9.50
C GLU A 251 10.57 1.47 -8.79
N ALA A 252 9.46 0.86 -9.20
CA ALA A 252 8.16 1.05 -8.54
C ALA A 252 8.20 0.57 -7.08
N CYS A 253 8.71 -0.64 -6.82
CA CYS A 253 8.80 -1.21 -5.47
C CYS A 253 9.66 -0.34 -4.53
N LEU A 254 10.83 0.10 -4.99
CA LEU A 254 11.73 0.93 -4.18
C LEU A 254 11.20 2.36 -3.99
N SER A 255 10.48 2.90 -4.97
CA SER A 255 9.79 4.19 -4.81
C SER A 255 8.73 4.11 -3.71
N LEU A 256 7.95 3.01 -3.66
CA LEU A 256 6.96 2.80 -2.61
C LEU A 256 7.60 2.66 -1.22
N LYS A 257 8.67 1.87 -1.08
CA LYS A 257 9.43 1.81 0.18
C LYS A 257 10.08 3.16 0.55
N SER A 258 10.48 3.97 -0.43
CA SER A 258 10.97 5.33 -0.16
C SER A 258 9.87 6.28 0.32
N ILE A 259 8.63 6.11 -0.15
CA ILE A 259 7.48 6.96 0.22
C ILE A 259 6.92 6.56 1.60
N TYR A 260 6.83 5.26 1.85
CA TYR A 260 6.11 4.70 3.01
C TYR A 260 7.01 4.06 4.08
N GLY A 261 8.33 4.08 3.87
CA GLY A 261 9.31 3.46 4.75
C GLY A 261 9.57 1.98 4.44
N SER A 262 10.55 1.41 5.14
CA SER A 262 11.01 0.02 4.96
C SER A 262 9.93 -1.03 5.23
N ASP A 263 8.96 -0.69 6.07
CA ASP A 263 7.87 -1.59 6.49
C ASP A 263 6.72 -1.68 5.49
N PHE A 264 6.73 -0.87 4.42
CA PHE A 264 5.76 -1.04 3.34
C PHE A 264 5.98 -2.39 2.68
N VAL A 265 5.00 -3.27 2.81
CA VAL A 265 5.15 -4.69 2.48
C VAL A 265 5.20 -4.87 0.97
N ILE A 266 6.18 -5.63 0.49
CA ILE A 266 6.27 -6.05 -0.91
C ILE A 266 6.23 -7.58 -0.96
N GLY A 267 5.12 -8.12 -1.47
CA GLY A 267 4.94 -9.52 -1.84
C GLY A 267 5.19 -9.76 -3.32
N VAL A 268 5.59 -10.98 -3.67
CA VAL A 268 5.73 -11.40 -5.08
C VAL A 268 5.18 -12.81 -5.25
N THR A 269 4.01 -12.92 -5.86
CA THR A 269 3.40 -14.19 -6.23
C THR A 269 3.92 -14.62 -7.59
N THR A 270 4.58 -15.78 -7.63
CA THR A 270 5.35 -16.22 -8.80
C THR A 270 4.72 -17.40 -9.50
N GLN A 271 4.46 -17.21 -10.79
CA GLN A 271 4.06 -18.27 -11.67
C GLN A 271 5.32 -18.93 -12.26
N MET A 272 5.71 -20.08 -11.70
CA MET A 272 6.98 -20.76 -12.04
C MET A 272 6.78 -21.87 -13.06
N TYR A 273 6.66 -21.51 -14.34
CA TYR A 273 6.62 -22.45 -15.46
C TYR A 273 7.29 -21.84 -16.70
N GLY A 274 8.03 -22.66 -17.44
CA GLY A 274 8.71 -22.25 -18.68
C GLY A 274 9.56 -20.98 -18.52
N VAL A 275 9.36 -20.02 -19.41
CA VAL A 275 10.12 -18.76 -19.45
C VAL A 275 9.85 -17.85 -18.24
N TYR A 276 8.70 -17.99 -17.58
CA TYR A 276 8.34 -17.15 -16.43
C TYR A 276 9.19 -17.45 -15.20
N THR A 277 9.64 -18.69 -15.03
CA THR A 277 10.53 -19.05 -13.91
C THR A 277 11.80 -18.20 -13.93
N ALA A 278 12.50 -18.14 -15.07
CA ALA A 278 13.73 -17.36 -15.18
C ALA A 278 13.47 -15.85 -15.02
N GLN A 279 12.35 -15.36 -15.54
CA GLN A 279 11.96 -13.96 -15.43
C GLN A 279 11.70 -13.54 -13.97
N TRP A 280 10.96 -14.35 -13.21
CA TRP A 280 10.69 -14.11 -11.80
C TRP A 280 11.97 -14.20 -10.95
N MET A 281 12.83 -15.19 -11.18
CA MET A 281 14.11 -15.27 -10.46
C MET A 281 15.00 -14.06 -10.74
N ASN A 282 15.07 -13.61 -12.00
CA ASN A 282 15.78 -12.38 -12.37
C ASN A 282 15.20 -11.16 -11.66
N PHE A 283 13.87 -11.05 -11.56
CA PHE A 283 13.23 -9.95 -10.84
C PHE A 283 13.56 -9.96 -9.35
N LEU A 284 13.41 -11.10 -8.66
CA LEU A 284 13.70 -11.21 -7.23
C LEU A 284 15.16 -10.83 -6.90
N ASN A 285 16.10 -11.28 -7.74
CA ASN A 285 17.52 -10.93 -7.59
C ASN A 285 17.77 -9.43 -7.87
N THR A 286 17.12 -8.87 -8.89
CA THR A 286 17.22 -7.44 -9.24
C THR A 286 16.64 -6.56 -8.14
N LEU A 287 15.47 -6.92 -7.60
CA LEU A 287 14.81 -6.22 -6.50
C LEU A 287 15.69 -6.25 -5.23
N GLY A 288 16.40 -7.35 -5.01
CA GLY A 288 17.26 -7.58 -3.85
C GLY A 288 16.46 -8.11 -2.67
N HIS A 289 16.97 -9.17 -2.04
CA HIS A 289 16.24 -9.96 -1.02
C HIS A 289 15.88 -9.20 0.26
N SER A 290 16.44 -8.01 0.48
CA SER A 290 16.06 -7.11 1.59
C SER A 290 14.84 -6.24 1.27
N ASN A 291 14.41 -6.16 0.00
CA ASN A 291 13.40 -5.22 -0.47
C ASN A 291 12.04 -5.87 -0.74
N TYR A 292 11.89 -7.16 -0.48
CA TYR A 292 10.59 -7.84 -0.45
C TYR A 292 10.46 -8.68 0.82
N ASP A 293 9.22 -8.83 1.25
CA ASP A 293 8.85 -9.40 2.55
C ASP A 293 8.55 -10.89 2.40
N TYR A 294 7.91 -11.27 1.30
CA TYR A 294 7.69 -12.66 0.92
C TYR A 294 7.64 -12.84 -0.60
N THR A 295 7.84 -14.07 -1.05
CA THR A 295 7.59 -14.53 -2.41
C THR A 295 7.16 -15.99 -2.37
N GLY A 296 6.44 -16.46 -3.38
CA GLY A 296 5.93 -17.82 -3.34
C GLY A 296 5.52 -18.38 -4.69
N PRO A 297 5.71 -19.68 -4.95
CA PRO A 297 5.15 -20.31 -6.12
C PRO A 297 3.66 -20.56 -5.94
N MET A 298 2.88 -20.37 -7.01
CA MET A 298 1.55 -20.97 -7.09
C MET A 298 1.67 -22.49 -7.27
N LEU A 299 1.02 -23.26 -6.39
CA LEU A 299 1.03 -24.73 -6.35
C LEU A 299 -0.34 -25.33 -6.74
N TYR A 300 -1.00 -24.66 -7.68
CA TYR A 300 -2.30 -25.00 -8.27
C TYR A 300 -2.32 -24.63 -9.75
N ASP A 301 -3.43 -24.92 -10.44
CA ASP A 301 -3.65 -24.79 -11.89
C ASP A 301 -2.84 -25.76 -12.77
N PHE A 302 -2.39 -26.87 -12.19
CA PHE A 302 -1.78 -27.99 -12.91
C PHE A 302 -2.23 -29.35 -12.34
N PRO A 303 -2.25 -30.44 -13.14
CA PRO A 303 -2.78 -31.74 -12.72
C PRO A 303 -2.15 -32.32 -11.44
N GLU A 304 -0.85 -32.10 -11.23
CA GLU A 304 -0.08 -32.63 -10.11
C GLU A 304 -0.43 -31.97 -8.77
N SER A 305 -1.18 -30.87 -8.76
CA SER A 305 -1.59 -30.15 -7.53
C SER A 305 -2.62 -30.89 -6.67
N ARG A 306 -3.18 -32.00 -7.17
CA ARG A 306 -4.36 -32.64 -6.57
C ARG A 306 -4.08 -33.44 -5.30
N THR A 307 -3.08 -34.31 -5.32
CA THR A 307 -2.80 -35.28 -4.26
C THR A 307 -1.43 -35.04 -3.63
N ALA A 308 -1.22 -35.47 -2.39
CA ALA A 308 0.09 -35.37 -1.74
C ALA A 308 1.20 -36.06 -2.55
N SER A 309 0.91 -37.23 -3.14
CA SER A 309 1.89 -38.00 -3.92
C SER A 309 2.45 -37.27 -5.14
N THR A 310 1.67 -36.35 -5.71
CA THR A 310 2.04 -35.57 -6.90
C THR A 310 2.46 -34.14 -6.54
N LEU A 311 1.88 -33.55 -5.50
CA LEU A 311 2.14 -32.17 -5.11
C LEU A 311 3.44 -32.02 -4.30
N ILE A 312 3.79 -32.99 -3.45
CA ILE A 312 5.04 -32.94 -2.66
C ILE A 312 6.27 -32.77 -3.58
N PRO A 313 6.47 -33.60 -4.64
CA PRO A 313 7.59 -33.40 -5.56
C PRO A 313 7.63 -32.00 -6.19
N VAL A 314 6.48 -31.44 -6.56
CA VAL A 314 6.39 -30.10 -7.15
C VAL A 314 6.76 -29.01 -6.14
N CYS A 315 6.30 -29.13 -4.88
CA CYS A 315 6.67 -28.18 -3.83
C CYS A 315 8.18 -28.18 -3.60
N LEU A 316 8.79 -29.36 -3.53
CA LEU A 316 10.23 -29.53 -3.34
C LEU A 316 11.03 -28.97 -4.53
N ASP A 317 10.60 -29.25 -5.76
CA ASP A 317 11.27 -28.77 -6.98
C ASP A 317 11.21 -27.24 -7.12
N LYS A 318 10.03 -26.64 -6.93
CA LYS A 318 9.87 -25.18 -7.00
C LYS A 318 10.63 -24.48 -5.86
N THR A 319 10.61 -25.03 -4.65
CA THR A 319 11.38 -24.49 -3.52
C THR A 319 12.89 -24.61 -3.77
N ASN A 320 13.37 -25.76 -4.26
CA ASN A 320 14.76 -25.93 -4.67
C ASN A 320 15.16 -24.92 -5.76
N THR A 321 14.30 -24.71 -6.76
CA THR A 321 14.53 -23.74 -7.83
C THR A 321 14.70 -22.33 -7.26
N MET A 322 13.84 -21.90 -6.34
CA MET A 322 13.98 -20.60 -5.69
C MET A 322 15.29 -20.50 -4.89
N VAL A 323 15.57 -21.48 -4.03
CA VAL A 323 16.76 -21.48 -3.15
C VAL A 323 18.06 -21.52 -3.97
N SER A 324 18.13 -22.36 -5.00
CA SER A 324 19.30 -22.45 -5.89
C SER A 324 19.53 -21.17 -6.72
N ASN A 325 18.49 -20.35 -6.91
CA ASN A 325 18.59 -19.02 -7.53
C ASN A 325 18.87 -17.88 -6.53
N GLY A 326 19.12 -18.21 -5.25
CA GLY A 326 19.52 -17.26 -4.21
C GLY A 326 18.39 -16.74 -3.33
N VAL A 327 17.13 -17.14 -3.57
CA VAL A 327 16.01 -16.71 -2.73
C VAL A 327 16.16 -17.29 -1.32
N PRO A 328 16.19 -16.46 -0.26
CA PRO A 328 16.26 -16.96 1.11
C PRO A 328 15.01 -17.74 1.48
N GLN A 329 15.17 -18.88 2.17
CA GLN A 329 14.03 -19.71 2.61
C GLN A 329 13.01 -18.88 3.41
N ASN A 330 13.48 -17.98 4.29
CA ASN A 330 12.63 -17.13 5.12
C ASN A 330 11.88 -16.03 4.35
N LYS A 331 11.90 -16.06 3.02
CA LYS A 331 11.01 -15.30 2.15
C LYS A 331 9.97 -16.17 1.45
N ILE A 332 10.14 -17.50 1.41
CA ILE A 332 9.33 -18.41 0.61
C ILE A 332 8.02 -18.75 1.35
N CYS A 333 6.89 -18.28 0.81
CA CYS A 333 5.55 -18.70 1.22
C CYS A 333 4.96 -19.65 0.17
N LEU A 334 4.62 -20.89 0.53
CA LEU A 334 4.05 -21.86 -0.41
C LEU A 334 2.58 -21.52 -0.73
N GLY A 335 2.24 -21.40 -2.01
CA GLY A 335 0.92 -20.94 -2.46
C GLY A 335 -0.03 -22.06 -2.79
N PHE A 336 -1.09 -22.25 -2.00
CA PHE A 336 -2.04 -23.35 -2.18
C PHE A 336 -3.43 -22.87 -2.56
N MET A 337 -4.22 -23.80 -3.10
CA MET A 337 -5.64 -23.65 -3.40
C MET A 337 -6.33 -24.97 -3.11
N LEU A 338 -7.58 -24.91 -2.63
CA LEU A 338 -8.44 -26.08 -2.56
C LEU A 338 -9.32 -26.18 -3.80
N GLN A 339 -9.67 -27.40 -4.20
CA GLN A 339 -10.72 -27.61 -5.18
C GLN A 339 -12.01 -26.94 -4.70
N PRO A 340 -12.64 -26.05 -5.50
CA PRO A 340 -13.92 -25.46 -5.13
C PRO A 340 -14.96 -26.54 -4.81
N ALA A 341 -15.84 -26.26 -3.86
CA ALA A 341 -16.91 -27.20 -3.49
C ALA A 341 -17.74 -27.59 -4.73
N GLY A 342 -17.93 -28.89 -4.93
CA GLY A 342 -18.62 -29.43 -6.11
C GLY A 342 -17.80 -29.48 -7.40
N GLN A 343 -16.50 -29.15 -7.37
CA GLN A 343 -15.60 -29.22 -8.54
C GLN A 343 -14.42 -30.21 -8.33
N PRO A 344 -14.69 -31.53 -8.25
CA PRO A 344 -13.69 -32.54 -7.87
C PRO A 344 -12.55 -32.75 -8.89
N ASN A 345 -12.63 -32.11 -10.06
CA ASN A 345 -11.61 -32.18 -11.10
C ASN A 345 -10.83 -30.87 -11.28
N TYR A 346 -11.10 -29.86 -10.46
CA TYR A 346 -10.32 -28.64 -10.50
C TYR A 346 -8.85 -28.94 -10.19
N SER A 347 -7.93 -28.27 -10.88
CA SER A 347 -6.49 -28.45 -10.74
C SER A 347 -5.98 -27.75 -9.47
N ALA A 348 -6.39 -28.25 -8.31
CA ALA A 348 -6.02 -27.75 -6.99
C ALA A 348 -6.03 -28.92 -5.98
N SER A 349 -5.57 -28.67 -4.75
CA SER A 349 -5.51 -29.68 -3.70
C SER A 349 -6.91 -30.15 -3.31
N GLU A 350 -7.09 -31.48 -3.20
CA GLU A 350 -8.40 -32.08 -2.97
C GLU A 350 -8.97 -31.83 -1.55
N ASN A 351 -8.08 -31.61 -0.56
CA ASN A 351 -8.40 -31.33 0.84
C ASN A 351 -7.23 -30.65 1.58
N ALA A 352 -7.47 -30.20 2.82
CA ALA A 352 -6.46 -29.57 3.67
C ALA A 352 -5.30 -30.50 4.01
N GLN A 353 -5.54 -31.81 4.14
CA GLN A 353 -4.47 -32.75 4.49
C GLN A 353 -3.40 -32.80 3.41
N VAL A 354 -3.78 -32.75 2.13
CA VAL A 354 -2.82 -32.67 1.02
C VAL A 354 -1.97 -31.42 1.12
N ILE A 355 -2.55 -30.27 1.47
CA ILE A 355 -1.81 -29.03 1.68
C ILE A 355 -0.84 -29.18 2.86
N LEU A 356 -1.32 -29.69 3.99
CA LEU A 356 -0.53 -29.84 5.21
C LEU A 356 0.63 -30.83 5.02
N ASP A 357 0.39 -31.97 4.38
CA ASP A 357 1.44 -32.96 4.05
C ASP A 357 2.49 -32.36 3.10
N SER A 358 2.04 -31.60 2.10
CA SER A 358 2.93 -30.94 1.12
C SER A 358 3.79 -29.85 1.77
N TYR A 359 3.19 -29.04 2.65
CA TYR A 359 3.91 -28.04 3.42
C TYR A 359 4.92 -28.71 4.37
N ASN A 360 4.51 -29.71 5.15
CA ASN A 360 5.37 -30.39 6.12
C ASN A 360 6.54 -31.12 5.46
N ALA A 361 6.31 -31.80 4.34
CA ALA A 361 7.38 -32.44 3.57
C ALA A 361 8.40 -31.41 3.06
N THR A 362 7.93 -30.24 2.62
CA THR A 362 8.79 -29.15 2.16
C THR A 362 9.56 -28.52 3.32
N LYS A 363 8.91 -28.22 4.44
CA LYS A 363 9.52 -27.68 5.65
C LYS A 363 10.57 -28.63 6.25
N ALA A 364 10.37 -29.94 6.14
CA ALA A 364 11.37 -30.92 6.58
C ALA A 364 12.71 -30.81 5.81
N GLN A 365 12.68 -30.39 4.54
CA GLN A 365 13.89 -30.15 3.74
C GLN A 365 14.38 -28.70 3.80
N TYR A 366 13.44 -27.76 3.94
CA TYR A 366 13.67 -26.32 3.97
C TYR A 366 13.11 -25.74 5.27
N PRO A 367 13.79 -25.93 6.42
CA PRO A 367 13.22 -25.65 7.75
C PRO A 367 12.91 -24.17 8.00
N ASN A 368 13.46 -23.27 7.18
CA ASN A 368 13.30 -21.84 7.35
C ASN A 368 12.30 -21.23 6.35
N ILE A 369 11.45 -22.01 5.66
CA ILE A 369 10.40 -21.43 4.80
C ILE A 369 9.49 -20.50 5.60
N ALA A 370 9.10 -19.39 4.97
CA ALA A 370 8.43 -18.27 5.64
C ALA A 370 6.98 -18.55 6.02
N GLY A 371 6.27 -19.41 5.28
CA GLY A 371 4.85 -19.67 5.53
C GLY A 371 4.10 -20.14 4.29
N ALA A 372 2.83 -19.76 4.18
CA ALA A 372 1.96 -20.14 3.07
C ALA A 372 0.99 -19.00 2.71
N PHE A 373 0.55 -18.99 1.44
CA PHE A 373 -0.60 -18.21 1.02
C PHE A 373 -1.70 -19.12 0.48
N PHE A 374 -2.94 -18.68 0.58
CA PHE A 374 -4.10 -19.41 0.11
C PHE A 374 -4.92 -18.60 -0.87
N TRP A 375 -5.15 -19.18 -2.04
CA TRP A 375 -6.12 -18.75 -3.01
C TRP A 375 -7.36 -19.66 -2.88
N ALA A 376 -8.52 -19.20 -2.41
CA ALA A 376 -8.84 -17.88 -1.87
C ALA A 376 -10.08 -17.96 -0.95
N ASP A 377 -10.48 -16.82 -0.41
CA ASP A 377 -11.56 -16.67 0.55
C ASP A 377 -12.99 -16.85 0.00
N ASP A 378 -13.17 -16.96 -1.30
CA ASP A 378 -14.42 -17.40 -1.91
C ASP A 378 -14.54 -18.93 -1.97
N ILE A 379 -13.42 -19.64 -1.86
CA ILE A 379 -13.34 -21.11 -1.84
C ILE A 379 -13.41 -21.64 -0.42
N ASP A 380 -12.62 -21.06 0.50
CA ASP A 380 -12.47 -21.60 1.86
C ASP A 380 -13.82 -21.71 2.62
N PRO A 381 -14.71 -20.70 2.60
CA PRO A 381 -16.01 -20.79 3.27
C PRO A 381 -16.91 -21.90 2.70
N GLY A 382 -16.88 -22.11 1.38
CA GLY A 382 -17.60 -23.20 0.71
C GLY A 382 -17.12 -24.59 1.16
N ARG A 383 -15.95 -24.65 1.80
CA ARG A 383 -15.34 -25.84 2.41
C ARG A 383 -15.29 -25.76 3.93
N ASN A 384 -16.12 -24.92 4.55
CA ASN A 384 -16.18 -24.70 5.99
C ASN A 384 -14.85 -24.22 6.59
N TRP A 385 -14.14 -23.35 5.86
CA TRP A 385 -12.86 -22.78 6.23
C TRP A 385 -11.78 -23.82 6.48
N GLU A 386 -11.74 -24.84 5.62
CA GLU A 386 -10.84 -26.00 5.73
C GLU A 386 -9.36 -25.58 5.76
N PHE A 387 -8.91 -24.66 4.89
CA PHE A 387 -7.54 -24.15 4.96
C PHE A 387 -7.31 -23.38 6.26
N SER A 388 -8.17 -22.39 6.53
CA SER A 388 -7.98 -21.48 7.68
C SER A 388 -8.10 -22.19 9.04
N ARG A 389 -8.78 -23.34 9.14
CA ARG A 389 -8.96 -24.09 10.39
C ARG A 389 -8.10 -25.33 10.51
N GLN A 390 -7.71 -25.95 9.42
CA GLN A 390 -7.01 -27.25 9.43
C GLN A 390 -5.58 -27.18 8.89
N VAL A 391 -5.21 -26.09 8.21
CA VAL A 391 -3.83 -25.87 7.73
C VAL A 391 -3.18 -24.76 8.54
N ALA A 392 -3.73 -23.54 8.49
CA ALA A 392 -3.12 -22.35 9.06
C ALA A 392 -2.62 -22.50 10.53
N PRO A 393 -3.38 -23.10 11.47
CA PRO A 393 -2.91 -23.27 12.86
C PRO A 393 -1.71 -24.21 13.03
N TYR A 394 -1.37 -25.01 12.01
CA TYR A 394 -0.37 -26.08 12.07
C TYR A 394 0.85 -25.82 11.19
N LEU A 395 0.97 -24.61 10.61
CA LEU A 395 2.12 -24.20 9.81
C LEU A 395 3.35 -23.86 10.66
#